data_AF-A0A0F0I1R1-F1
#
_entry.id   AF-A0A0F0I1R1-F1
#
_cell.length_a   1.000
_cell.length_b   1.000
_cell.length_c   1.000
_cell.angle_alpha   90.00
_cell.angle_beta   90.00
_cell.angle_gamma   90.00
#
_symmetry.space_group_name_H-M   'P 1'
#
loop_
_entity.id
_entity.type
_entity.pdbx_description
1 polymer ?
#
loop_
_entity_poly.entity_id
_entity_poly.type
_entity_poly.pdbx_seq_one_letter_code
_entity_poly.pdbx_strand_id
1 'polypeptide(L)'
;MADERIVLPSIAEIEASADILSDPSRSVKVVRVRERFAVKLGTSIAPLEAENMKFVAANIKVPVPKVHDHFVDPETQKRYIVMDYVPRTDLQKLAPSLPEDQKKTVSKRIRDALDELRRIPSQGYFGNLNRASYYDGILSTIDHDPSISGPFENEEQLNQGLLKCIGQSESPHYVRLLHEPI
;
A
#
# COMPACT_ATOMS: atom_id res chain seq x y z
N MET A 1 11.74 -27.28 17.92
CA MET A 1 10.40 -26.67 17.77
C MET A 1 9.95 -27.02 16.36
N ALA A 2 8.97 -27.92 16.22
CA ALA A 2 8.52 -28.37 14.91
C ALA A 2 7.94 -27.17 14.14
N ASP A 3 8.40 -26.99 12.90
CA ASP A 3 7.85 -26.04 11.95
C ASP A 3 6.42 -26.48 11.63
N GLU A 4 5.46 -25.92 12.37
CA GLU A 4 4.04 -26.14 12.13
C GLU A 4 3.74 -25.60 10.73
N ARG A 5 3.59 -26.50 9.77
CA ARG A 5 3.26 -26.14 8.38
C ARG A 5 2.03 -25.24 8.41
N ILE A 6 2.24 -23.97 8.08
CA ILE A 6 1.16 -23.00 8.01
C ILE A 6 0.28 -23.38 6.81
N VAL A 7 -0.91 -23.93 7.08
CA VAL A 7 -1.89 -24.25 6.05
C VAL A 7 -2.68 -22.98 5.72
N LEU A 8 -2.45 -22.45 4.53
CA LEU A 8 -3.14 -21.27 4.03
C LEU A 8 -4.63 -21.56 3.76
N PRO A 9 -5.52 -20.55 3.90
CA PRO A 9 -6.92 -20.71 3.55
C PRO A 9 -7.09 -20.83 2.03
N SER A 10 -8.04 -21.66 1.62
CA SER A 10 -8.48 -21.75 0.22
C SER A 10 -9.33 -20.54 -0.19
N ILE A 11 -9.46 -20.29 -1.50
CA ILE A 11 -10.33 -19.21 -2.03
C ILE A 11 -11.77 -19.40 -1.53
N ALA A 12 -12.29 -20.63 -1.53
CA ALA A 12 -13.63 -20.93 -1.05
C ALA A 12 -13.82 -20.55 0.43
N GLU A 13 -12.83 -20.85 1.29
CA GLU A 13 -12.88 -20.44 2.70
C GLU A 13 -12.79 -18.92 2.88
N ILE A 14 -11.99 -18.24 2.05
CA ILE A 14 -11.86 -16.78 2.07
C ILE A 14 -13.19 -16.12 1.69
N GLU A 15 -13.77 -16.52 0.57
CA GLU A 15 -15.02 -15.95 0.03
C GLU A 15 -16.24 -16.28 0.91
N ALA A 16 -16.21 -17.41 1.62
CA ALA A 16 -17.26 -17.79 2.56
C ALA A 16 -17.17 -17.08 3.93
N SER A 17 -16.10 -16.31 4.19
CA SER A 17 -15.96 -15.66 5.50
C SER A 17 -16.99 -14.56 5.72
N ALA A 18 -17.72 -14.67 6.82
CA ALA A 18 -18.65 -13.65 7.30
C ALA A 18 -18.00 -12.58 8.19
N ASP A 19 -16.76 -12.78 8.64
CA ASP A 19 -16.04 -11.84 9.50
C ASP A 19 -15.31 -10.80 8.62
N ILE A 20 -16.05 -9.77 8.21
CA ILE A 20 -15.55 -8.67 7.38
C ILE A 20 -14.92 -7.60 8.28
N LEU A 21 -13.62 -7.39 8.13
CA LEU A 21 -12.83 -6.41 8.90
C LEU A 21 -12.86 -5.00 8.29
N SER A 22 -13.14 -4.89 6.99
CA SER A 22 -13.27 -3.62 6.28
C SER A 22 -14.72 -3.12 6.21
N ASP A 23 -14.92 -1.89 5.76
CA ASP A 23 -16.24 -1.39 5.37
C ASP A 23 -16.84 -2.27 4.25
N PRO A 24 -18.03 -2.88 4.45
CA PRO A 24 -18.66 -3.76 3.47
C PRO A 24 -19.02 -3.09 2.14
N SER A 25 -19.14 -1.76 2.11
CA SER A 25 -19.46 -1.00 0.89
C SER A 25 -18.28 -0.83 -0.07
N ARG A 26 -17.05 -1.15 0.38
CA ARG A 26 -15.84 -1.04 -0.44
C ARG A 26 -15.73 -2.20 -1.44
N SER A 27 -15.25 -1.89 -2.63
CA SER A 27 -14.96 -2.88 -3.68
C SER A 27 -13.86 -3.86 -3.27
N VAL A 28 -12.87 -3.38 -2.51
CA VAL A 28 -11.82 -4.18 -1.89
C VAL A 28 -12.20 -4.47 -0.45
N LYS A 29 -12.22 -5.76 -0.11
CA LYS A 29 -12.58 -6.24 1.22
C LYS A 29 -11.36 -6.74 1.96
N VAL A 30 -11.45 -6.71 3.28
CA VAL A 30 -10.56 -7.46 4.18
C VAL A 30 -11.44 -8.36 5.01
N VAL A 31 -11.22 -9.66 4.96
CA VAL A 31 -11.93 -10.65 5.77
C VAL A 31 -10.97 -11.34 6.72
N ARG A 32 -11.47 -11.69 7.91
CA ARG A 32 -10.75 -12.58 8.81
C ARG A 32 -11.07 -14.02 8.41
N VAL A 33 -10.05 -14.87 8.34
CA VAL A 33 -10.24 -16.30 8.08
C VAL A 33 -9.58 -17.08 9.20
N ARG A 34 -10.40 -17.87 9.90
CA ARG A 34 -10.01 -18.53 11.16
C ARG A 34 -9.53 -17.49 12.18
N GLU A 35 -8.77 -17.89 13.19
CA GLU A 35 -8.25 -16.95 14.19
C GLU A 35 -6.93 -16.27 13.77
N ARG A 36 -6.35 -16.67 12.63
CA ARG A 36 -4.95 -16.41 12.27
C ARG A 36 -4.75 -15.48 11.08
N PHE A 37 -5.68 -15.43 10.12
CA PHE A 37 -5.43 -14.73 8.86
C PHE A 37 -6.37 -13.54 8.67
N ALA A 38 -5.80 -12.45 8.17
CA ALA A 38 -6.55 -11.41 7.49
C ALA A 38 -6.25 -11.55 5.99
N VAL A 39 -7.30 -11.55 5.16
CA VAL A 39 -7.15 -11.67 3.71
C VAL A 39 -7.77 -10.46 3.06
N LYS A 40 -6.94 -9.68 2.37
CA LYS A 40 -7.40 -8.59 1.51
C LYS A 40 -7.73 -9.16 0.13
N LEU A 41 -8.91 -8.86 -0.39
CA LEU A 41 -9.37 -9.37 -1.67
C LEU A 41 -10.13 -8.32 -2.50
N GLY A 42 -9.91 -8.33 -3.81
CA GLY A 42 -10.57 -7.43 -4.75
C GLY A 42 -9.79 -7.24 -6.06
N THR A 43 -10.43 -6.67 -7.06
CA THR A 43 -9.85 -6.44 -8.40
C THR A 43 -8.97 -5.19 -8.48
N SER A 44 -9.17 -4.22 -7.59
CA SER A 44 -8.44 -2.95 -7.58
C SER A 44 -7.33 -2.89 -6.52
N ILE A 45 -6.81 -4.04 -6.08
CA ILE A 45 -5.67 -4.07 -5.15
C ILE A 45 -4.38 -3.84 -5.95
N ALA A 46 -3.59 -2.86 -5.51
CA ALA A 46 -2.32 -2.51 -6.12
C ALA A 46 -1.38 -3.75 -6.19
N PRO A 47 -0.74 -4.03 -7.34
CA PRO A 47 0.10 -5.22 -7.52
C PRO A 47 1.24 -5.35 -6.50
N LEU A 48 1.73 -4.22 -5.99
CA LEU A 48 2.90 -4.17 -5.12
C LEU A 48 2.58 -4.11 -3.63
N GLU A 49 1.32 -4.13 -3.20
CA GLU A 49 0.99 -4.01 -1.78
C GLU A 49 1.66 -5.11 -0.92
N ALA A 50 1.60 -6.36 -1.38
CA ALA A 50 2.24 -7.49 -0.70
C ALA A 50 3.77 -7.38 -0.71
N GLU A 51 4.36 -7.02 -1.85
CA GLU A 51 5.83 -6.88 -1.99
C GLU A 51 6.37 -5.70 -1.18
N ASN A 52 5.63 -4.59 -1.08
CA ASN A 52 5.96 -3.46 -0.22
C ASN A 52 5.99 -3.87 1.26
N MET A 53 5.01 -4.65 1.72
CA MET A 53 5.00 -5.16 3.09
C MET A 53 6.18 -6.11 3.35
N LYS A 54 6.48 -7.03 2.42
CA LYS A 54 7.65 -7.91 2.53
C LYS A 54 8.96 -7.12 2.57
N PHE A 55 9.09 -6.11 1.72
CA PHE A 55 10.26 -5.23 1.69
C PHE A 55 10.45 -4.49 3.01
N VAL A 56 9.38 -3.88 3.55
CA VAL A 56 9.43 -3.22 4.87
C VAL A 56 9.83 -4.19 5.96
N ALA A 57 9.22 -5.37 6.03
CA ALA A 57 9.51 -6.39 7.03
C ALA A 57 10.97 -6.90 6.98
N ALA A 58 11.58 -6.93 5.79
CA ALA A 58 12.94 -7.38 5.59
C ALA A 58 14.00 -6.31 5.89
N ASN A 59 13.66 -5.02 5.75
CA ASN A 59 14.65 -3.94 5.80
C ASN A 59 14.59 -3.10 7.08
N ILE A 60 13.44 -3.00 7.75
CA ILE A 60 13.26 -2.14 8.92
C ILE A 60 12.41 -2.81 10.02
N LYS A 61 12.36 -2.20 11.20
CA LYS A 61 11.67 -2.75 12.39
C LYS A 61 10.23 -2.27 12.58
N VAL A 62 9.64 -1.64 11.56
CA VAL A 62 8.25 -1.18 11.64
C VAL A 62 7.33 -2.40 11.59
N PRO A 63 6.38 -2.54 12.54
CA PRO A 63 5.48 -3.67 12.57
C PRO A 63 4.51 -3.60 11.40
N VAL A 64 4.64 -4.54 10.47
CA VAL A 64 3.69 -4.79 9.38
C VAL A 64 3.14 -6.22 9.51
N PRO A 65 1.91 -6.50 9.06
CA PRO A 65 1.42 -7.87 8.99
C PRO A 65 2.35 -8.74 8.14
N LYS A 66 2.68 -9.95 8.61
CA LYS A 66 3.46 -10.89 7.81
C LYS A 66 2.62 -11.37 6.64
N VAL A 67 3.11 -11.18 5.42
CA VAL A 67 2.50 -11.76 4.21
C VAL A 67 2.89 -13.23 4.13
N HIS A 68 1.91 -14.11 4.07
CA HIS A 68 2.12 -15.53 3.84
C HIS A 68 2.04 -15.89 2.36
N ASP A 69 1.12 -15.26 1.63
CA ASP A 69 0.96 -15.48 0.20
C ASP A 69 0.25 -14.28 -0.47
N HIS A 70 0.44 -14.12 -1.77
CA HIS A 70 -0.38 -13.24 -2.59
C HIS A 70 -0.46 -13.78 -4.02
N PHE A 71 -1.66 -13.74 -4.60
CA PHE A 71 -1.91 -14.28 -5.93
C PHE A 71 -3.10 -13.57 -6.59
N VAL A 72 -3.28 -13.82 -7.88
CA VAL A 72 -4.45 -13.39 -8.66
C VAL A 72 -5.20 -14.64 -9.09
N ASP A 73 -6.50 -14.68 -8.83
CA ASP A 73 -7.37 -15.73 -9.34
C ASP A 73 -7.58 -15.50 -10.86
N PRO A 74 -7.20 -16.46 -11.73
CA PRO A 74 -7.34 -16.30 -13.17
C PRO A 74 -8.80 -16.20 -13.63
N GLU A 75 -9.76 -16.77 -12.89
CA GLU A 75 -11.18 -16.76 -13.30
C GLU A 75 -11.84 -15.41 -13.00
N THR A 76 -11.64 -14.89 -11.78
CA THR A 76 -12.29 -13.65 -11.34
C THR A 76 -11.43 -12.41 -11.48
N GLN A 77 -10.13 -12.58 -11.76
CA GLN A 77 -9.11 -11.53 -11.74
C GLN A 77 -8.99 -10.79 -10.39
N LYS A 78 -9.56 -11.35 -9.32
CA LYS A 78 -9.38 -10.82 -7.97
C LYS A 78 -7.96 -11.12 -7.49
N ARG A 79 -7.33 -10.12 -6.88
CA ARG A 79 -6.09 -10.32 -6.14
C ARG A 79 -6.42 -10.70 -4.70
N TYR A 80 -5.62 -11.59 -4.13
CA TYR A 80 -5.68 -12.00 -2.73
C TYR A 80 -4.33 -11.73 -2.08
N ILE A 81 -4.35 -11.14 -0.89
CA ILE A 81 -3.16 -10.99 -0.03
C ILE A 81 -3.48 -11.64 1.30
N VAL A 82 -2.86 -12.78 1.57
CA VAL A 82 -3.01 -13.54 2.81
C VAL A 82 -1.94 -13.10 3.78
N MET A 83 -2.35 -12.53 4.91
CA MET A 83 -1.44 -11.99 5.93
C MET A 83 -1.87 -12.37 7.34
N ASP A 84 -0.97 -12.17 8.31
CA ASP A 84 -1.31 -12.32 9.73
C ASP A 84 -2.51 -11.43 10.11
N TYR A 85 -3.50 -12.00 10.77
CA TYR A 85 -4.47 -11.23 11.51
C TYR A 85 -3.81 -10.72 12.78
N VAL A 86 -3.85 -9.40 12.98
CA VAL A 86 -3.29 -8.75 14.17
C VAL A 86 -4.45 -8.21 15.02
N PRO A 87 -4.85 -8.89 16.10
CA PRO A 87 -5.98 -8.47 16.93
C PRO A 87 -5.67 -7.13 17.59
N ARG A 88 -6.35 -6.06 17.17
CA ARG A 88 -6.12 -4.68 17.67
C ARG A 88 -7.38 -3.84 17.60
N THR A 89 -7.37 -2.76 18.36
CA THR A 89 -8.36 -1.69 18.30
C THR A 89 -7.81 -0.54 17.47
N ASP A 90 -8.62 -0.04 16.53
CA ASP A 90 -8.27 1.12 15.72
C ASP A 90 -7.95 2.34 16.58
N LEU A 91 -6.90 3.07 16.24
CA LEU A 91 -6.54 4.28 16.96
C LEU A 91 -7.66 5.33 16.89
N GLN A 92 -8.47 5.36 15.83
CA GLN A 92 -9.64 6.25 15.73
C GLN A 92 -10.65 6.00 16.87
N LYS A 93 -10.90 4.74 17.22
CA LYS A 93 -11.81 4.35 18.30
C LYS A 93 -11.18 4.60 19.67
N LEU A 94 -9.87 4.33 19.79
CA LEU A 94 -9.15 4.42 21.04
C LEU A 94 -8.77 5.86 21.44
N ALA A 95 -8.42 6.70 20.47
CA ALA A 95 -7.84 8.03 20.70
C ALA A 95 -8.69 8.95 21.61
N PRO A 96 -10.04 8.99 21.50
CA PRO A 96 -10.86 9.82 22.39
C PRO A 96 -10.76 9.43 23.87
N SER A 97 -10.54 8.15 24.17
CA SER A 97 -10.47 7.64 25.55
C SER A 97 -9.06 7.64 26.15
N LEU A 98 -8.03 7.96 25.37
CA LEU A 98 -6.65 7.93 25.86
C LEU A 98 -6.36 9.14 26.78
N PRO A 99 -5.76 8.90 27.97
CA PRO A 99 -5.13 9.94 28.77
C PRO A 99 -4.01 10.67 27.99
N GLU A 100 -3.70 11.89 28.42
CA GLU A 100 -2.76 12.77 27.71
C GLU A 100 -1.33 12.19 27.62
N ASP A 101 -0.86 11.53 28.67
CA ASP A 101 0.42 10.81 28.70
C ASP A 101 0.45 9.63 27.71
N GLN A 102 -0.67 8.91 27.57
CA GLN A 102 -0.80 7.83 26.59
C GLN A 102 -0.88 8.37 25.17
N LYS A 103 -1.57 9.49 24.92
CA LYS A 103 -1.57 10.18 23.62
C LYS A 103 -0.15 10.57 23.21
N LYS A 104 0.63 11.17 24.11
CA LYS A 104 2.05 11.49 23.88
C LYS A 104 2.86 10.26 23.54
N THR A 105 2.62 9.15 24.24
CA THR A 105 3.30 7.87 23.97
C THR A 105 2.95 7.31 22.59
N VAL A 106 1.67 7.33 22.20
CA VAL A 106 1.23 6.88 20.87
C VAL A 106 1.82 7.78 19.78
N SER A 107 1.76 9.10 19.93
CA SER A 107 2.34 10.05 18.98
C SER A 107 3.84 9.84 18.81
N LYS A 108 4.57 9.58 19.91
CA LYS A 108 5.99 9.20 19.86
C LYS A 108 6.19 7.94 19.04
N ARG A 109 5.43 6.86 19.28
CA ARG A 109 5.56 5.60 18.53
C ARG A 109 5.27 5.77 17.04
N ILE A 110 4.28 6.59 16.67
CA ILE A 110 3.97 6.89 15.26
C ILE A 110 5.14 7.63 14.61
N ARG A 111 5.66 8.68 15.26
CA ARG A 111 6.83 9.41 14.75
C ARG A 111 8.02 8.49 14.58
N ASP A 112 8.35 7.69 15.60
CA ASP A 112 9.50 6.78 15.57
C ASP A 112 9.34 5.74 14.43
N ALA A 113 8.12 5.24 14.16
CA ALA A 113 7.86 4.35 13.02
C ALA A 113 8.01 5.04 11.65
N LEU A 114 7.57 6.29 11.52
CA LEU A 114 7.77 7.07 10.30
C LEU A 114 9.25 7.38 10.06
N ASP A 115 10.01 7.66 11.13
CA ASP A 115 11.45 7.90 11.04
C ASP A 115 12.20 6.63 10.60
N GLU A 116 11.80 5.45 11.09
CA GLU A 116 12.31 4.16 10.59
C GLU A 116 11.99 3.93 9.11
N LEU A 117 10.77 4.25 8.65
CA LEU A 117 10.42 4.17 7.22
C LEU A 117 11.29 5.10 6.37
N ARG A 118 11.55 6.32 6.84
CA ARG A 118 12.39 7.31 6.15
C ARG A 118 13.88 6.97 6.16
N ARG A 119 14.32 6.05 7.02
CA ARG A 119 15.71 5.55 7.03
C ARG A 119 16.01 4.58 5.89
N ILE A 120 14.99 4.09 5.19
CA ILE A 120 15.20 3.27 3.98
C ILE A 120 16.00 4.11 2.98
N PRO A 121 17.18 3.64 2.53
CA PRO A 121 18.00 4.40 1.61
C PRO A 121 17.31 4.53 0.26
N SER A 122 17.46 5.71 -0.36
CA SER A 122 17.07 5.91 -1.75
C SER A 122 17.78 4.90 -2.65
N GLN A 123 17.04 4.34 -3.60
CA GLN A 123 17.56 3.43 -4.61
C GLN A 123 18.07 4.19 -5.86
N GLY A 124 18.11 5.52 -5.81
CA GLY A 124 18.60 6.36 -6.91
C GLY A 124 17.63 6.55 -8.08
N TYR A 125 16.32 6.34 -7.85
CA TYR A 125 15.27 6.60 -8.82
C TYR A 125 13.96 6.97 -8.11
N PHE A 126 13.03 7.56 -8.85
CA PHE A 126 11.65 7.84 -8.42
C PHE A 126 10.71 6.83 -9.07
N GLY A 127 10.11 5.97 -8.26
CA GLY A 127 9.19 4.95 -8.72
C GLY A 127 8.80 3.99 -7.60
N ASN A 128 8.11 2.94 -7.99
CA ASN A 128 7.78 1.83 -7.11
C ASN A 128 8.93 0.82 -6.99
N LEU A 129 8.82 -0.12 -6.04
CA LEU A 129 9.80 -1.20 -5.88
C LEU A 129 10.11 -1.91 -7.21
N ASN A 130 11.36 -2.37 -7.33
CA ASN A 130 11.90 -3.03 -8.53
C ASN A 130 11.85 -2.15 -9.79
N ARG A 131 11.94 -0.82 -9.63
CA ARG A 131 11.90 0.14 -10.75
C ARG A 131 10.60 0.04 -11.55
N ALA A 132 9.51 -0.33 -10.88
CA ALA A 132 8.19 -0.33 -11.50
C ALA A 132 7.63 1.10 -11.55
N SER A 133 6.78 1.35 -12.55
CA SER A 133 6.04 2.59 -12.70
C SER A 133 5.05 2.81 -11.54
N TYR A 134 4.61 4.04 -11.33
CA TYR A 134 3.56 4.38 -10.38
C TYR A 134 2.22 3.77 -10.82
N TYR A 135 1.66 2.90 -9.97
CA TYR A 135 0.36 2.24 -10.19
C TYR A 135 -0.84 2.99 -9.59
N ASP A 136 -0.58 3.93 -8.69
CA ASP A 136 -1.61 4.66 -7.96
C ASP A 136 -1.15 6.12 -7.74
N GLY A 137 -2.11 7.01 -7.47
CA GLY A 137 -1.89 8.43 -7.28
C GLY A 137 -1.82 9.22 -8.59
N ILE A 138 -1.32 10.46 -8.48
CA ILE A 138 -1.39 11.45 -9.57
C ILE A 138 -0.65 11.01 -10.84
N LEU A 139 0.39 10.18 -10.73
CA LEU A 139 1.18 9.70 -11.86
C LEU A 139 0.72 8.35 -12.41
N SER A 140 -0.42 7.84 -11.94
CA SER A 140 -1.00 6.62 -12.49
C SER A 140 -1.83 6.94 -13.73
N THR A 141 -1.57 6.23 -14.83
CA THR A 141 -2.38 6.29 -16.04
C THR A 141 -2.95 4.91 -16.36
N ILE A 142 -4.10 4.87 -17.04
CA ILE A 142 -4.78 3.61 -17.41
C ILE A 142 -3.89 2.73 -18.29
N ASP A 143 -3.12 3.36 -19.18
CA ASP A 143 -2.21 2.71 -20.12
C ASP A 143 -0.80 2.46 -19.56
N HIS A 144 -0.54 2.87 -18.32
CA HIS A 144 0.79 2.86 -17.70
C HIS A 144 1.86 3.51 -18.59
N ASP A 145 1.54 4.65 -19.23
CA ASP A 145 2.49 5.43 -20.02
C ASP A 145 3.74 5.72 -19.16
N PRO A 146 4.91 5.15 -19.51
CA PRO A 146 6.12 5.29 -18.70
C PRO A 146 6.65 6.72 -18.67
N SER A 147 6.25 7.58 -19.60
CA SER A 147 6.62 8.99 -19.58
C SER A 147 5.82 9.82 -18.57
N ILE A 148 4.73 9.27 -18.02
CA ILE A 148 3.95 9.88 -16.92
C ILE A 148 4.16 9.10 -15.62
N SER A 149 4.19 7.77 -15.71
CA SER A 149 4.22 6.89 -14.54
C SER A 149 5.63 6.44 -14.14
N GLY A 150 6.65 6.77 -14.92
CA GLY A 150 8.04 6.44 -14.62
C GLY A 150 8.35 4.95 -14.81
N PRO A 151 9.38 4.40 -14.15
CA PRO A 151 10.23 5.08 -13.15
C PRO A 151 11.04 6.22 -13.77
N PHE A 152 11.53 7.13 -12.93
CA PHE A 152 12.36 8.27 -13.33
C PHE A 152 13.74 8.21 -12.68
N GLU A 153 14.79 8.51 -13.44
CA GLU A 153 16.16 8.48 -12.93
C GLU A 153 16.48 9.69 -12.03
N ASN A 154 15.77 10.80 -12.21
CA ASN A 154 16.03 12.04 -11.48
C ASN A 154 14.76 12.89 -11.36
N GLU A 155 14.88 13.98 -10.60
CA GLU A 155 13.77 14.89 -10.30
C GLU A 155 13.28 15.62 -11.56
N GLU A 156 14.17 15.94 -12.50
CA GLU A 156 13.78 16.59 -13.76
C GLU A 156 12.81 15.72 -14.57
N GLN A 157 13.12 14.42 -14.71
CA GLN A 157 12.25 13.46 -15.39
C GLN A 157 10.91 13.28 -14.65
N LEU A 158 10.92 13.23 -13.32
CA LEU A 158 9.70 13.19 -12.52
C LEU A 158 8.82 14.42 -12.76
N ASN A 159 9.42 15.62 -12.75
CA ASN A 159 8.73 16.88 -12.99
C ASN A 159 8.14 16.94 -14.41
N GLN A 160 8.86 16.44 -15.41
CA GLN A 160 8.33 16.30 -16.78
C GLN A 160 7.12 15.36 -16.83
N GLY A 161 7.17 14.23 -16.13
CA GLY A 161 6.04 13.31 -16.02
C GLY A 161 4.82 13.93 -15.35
N LEU A 162 5.02 14.68 -14.26
CA LEU A 162 3.96 15.46 -13.59
C LEU A 162 3.33 16.50 -14.52
N LEU A 163 4.13 17.28 -15.23
CA LEU A 163 3.64 18.28 -16.18
C LEU A 163 2.86 17.65 -17.34
N LYS A 164 3.35 16.51 -17.85
CA LYS A 164 2.64 15.74 -18.87
C LYS A 164 1.29 15.23 -18.35
N CYS A 165 1.24 14.72 -17.13
CA CYS A 165 0.00 14.29 -16.50
C CYS A 165 -1.01 15.43 -16.36
N ILE A 166 -0.58 16.57 -15.81
CA ILE A 166 -1.43 17.75 -15.61
C ILE A 166 -1.95 18.27 -16.97
N GLY A 167 -1.11 18.25 -18.00
CA GLY A 167 -1.49 18.64 -19.36
C GLY A 167 -2.55 17.75 -20.03
N GLN A 168 -2.89 16.58 -19.45
CA GLN A 168 -4.01 15.76 -19.94
C GLN A 168 -5.37 16.31 -19.50
N SER A 169 -5.43 17.05 -18.39
CA SER A 169 -6.68 17.59 -17.83
C SER A 169 -6.77 19.12 -17.88
N GLU A 170 -5.62 19.81 -17.92
CA GLU A 170 -5.55 21.27 -17.82
C GLU A 170 -5.29 21.97 -19.16
N SER A 171 -5.67 23.26 -19.21
CA SER A 171 -5.38 24.11 -20.37
C SER A 171 -3.86 24.26 -20.58
N PRO A 172 -3.36 24.22 -21.83
CA PRO A 172 -1.95 24.49 -22.13
C PRO A 172 -1.45 25.83 -21.59
N HIS A 173 -2.33 26.81 -21.39
CA HIS A 173 -1.97 28.09 -20.79
C HIS A 173 -1.50 27.94 -19.34
N TYR A 174 -2.20 27.14 -18.52
CA TYR A 174 -1.83 26.94 -17.12
C TYR A 174 -0.57 26.09 -16.97
N VAL A 175 -0.41 25.06 -17.82
CA VAL A 175 0.79 24.23 -17.80
C VAL A 175 2.04 25.06 -18.13
N ARG A 176 1.96 26.02 -19.06
CA ARG A 176 3.08 26.93 -19.37
C ARG A 176 3.55 27.75 -18.17
N LEU A 177 2.63 28.19 -17.30
CA LEU A 177 3.00 28.94 -16.08
C LEU A 177 3.83 28.11 -15.09
N LEU A 178 3.80 26.78 -15.20
CA LEU A 178 4.60 25.88 -14.36
C LEU A 178 6.02 25.66 -14.91
N HIS A 179 6.26 26.00 -16.18
CA HIS A 179 7.58 25.90 -16.80
C HIS A 179 8.45 27.16 -16.60
N GLU A 180 7.82 28.32 -16.39
CA GLU A 180 8.52 29.59 -16.21
C GLU A 180 8.27 30.11 -14.78
N PRO A 181 9.28 30.10 -13.89
CA PRO A 181 9.13 30.74 -12.59
C PRO A 181 8.91 32.25 -12.77
N ILE A 182 7.95 32.79 -12.03
CA ILE A 182 7.66 34.24 -11.95
C ILE A 182 8.84 34.98 -11.30
#